data_AF-A0A816GEX9-F1
#
_entry.id   AF-A0A816GEX9-F1
#
_cell.length_a   1.000
_cell.length_b   1.000
_cell.length_c   1.000
_cell.angle_alpha   90.00
_cell.angle_beta   90.00
_cell.angle_gamma   90.00
#
_symmetry.space_group_name_H-M   'P 1'
#
loop_
_entity.id
_entity.type
_entity.pdbx_description
1 polymer ?
#
loop_
_entity_poly.entity_id
_entity_poly.type
_entity_poly.pdbx_seq_one_letter_code
_entity_poly.pdbx_strand_id
1 'polypeptide(L)'
;GDARICLNCPTSADSNIAIIYDSDLMSILSILLKKLWKTICTYKEKLRSNNDVSGDLDIGFAYAYQNLLRKFPNENFITALMHLDGVGLCTRFFCLGIVLNDEIVKLKVLAVTGDSPALKIALDFIAHNGYYCCYFCYLRGIHQGGKRQYPYQCPHVMRTPGNFARDSSTAAQLKSNEKGHLGVSICSEILDIKLPYSIIIDYAHASLLRHSKSMFVEIYRRLSPVIRATIDIALSQQPFPHFFHRRMKSFKDLSFIKATEIRNILFYGFLPIFHQHLQHDYLGHFALYICAMRLFHGRAILGPRTSDIANDLIMKYYHDFNSFYDGLENFVLHLHSHYQSQYRMYGTFSHLGSFGQESYRLYRFQPNRYYAPR
;
A
#
# COMPACT_ATOMS: atom_id res chain seq x y z
N GLY A 1 4.56 -14.74 -31.10
CA GLY A 1 5.65 -14.15 -31.89
C GLY A 1 5.48 -12.66 -31.88
N ASP A 2 6.43 -11.85 -31.44
CA ASP A 2 7.76 -12.13 -30.92
C ASP A 2 7.93 -11.32 -29.64
N ALA A 3 8.17 -12.01 -28.52
CA ALA A 3 8.72 -11.35 -27.36
C ALA A 3 10.11 -10.87 -27.78
N ARG A 4 10.32 -9.54 -27.86
CA ARG A 4 11.66 -9.01 -28.09
C ARG A 4 12.51 -9.33 -26.87
N ILE A 5 13.23 -10.44 -26.94
CA ILE A 5 14.24 -10.83 -25.96
C ILE A 5 15.33 -9.77 -26.04
N CYS A 6 15.60 -9.10 -24.92
CA CYS A 6 16.78 -8.25 -24.82
C CYS A 6 18.01 -9.17 -24.83
N LEU A 7 18.69 -9.23 -25.99
CA LEU A 7 19.86 -10.09 -26.22
C LEU A 7 21.03 -9.80 -25.26
N ASN A 8 21.04 -8.63 -24.63
CA ASN A 8 22.07 -8.21 -23.67
C ASN A 8 21.66 -8.43 -22.20
N CYS A 9 20.50 -9.05 -21.94
CA CYS A 9 20.04 -9.32 -20.58
C CYS A 9 20.62 -10.65 -20.07
N PRO A 10 21.24 -10.71 -18.89
CA PRO A 10 21.81 -11.95 -18.33
C PRO A 10 20.76 -13.03 -17.97
N THR A 11 19.46 -12.74 -18.14
CA THR A 11 18.33 -13.64 -17.85
C THR A 11 17.77 -14.31 -19.12
N SER A 12 18.50 -14.27 -20.24
CA SER A 12 18.06 -14.77 -21.56
C SER A 12 18.33 -16.26 -21.80
N ALA A 13 19.02 -16.95 -20.88
CA ALA A 13 19.17 -18.39 -20.94
C ALA A 13 17.87 -19.09 -20.48
N ASP A 14 17.40 -20.09 -21.24
CA ASP A 14 16.15 -20.82 -20.97
C ASP A 14 16.08 -21.44 -19.55
N SER A 15 17.23 -21.72 -18.94
CA SER A 15 17.35 -22.21 -17.56
C SER A 15 17.18 -21.14 -16.47
N ASN A 16 17.20 -19.85 -16.85
CA ASN A 16 17.12 -18.69 -15.95
C ASN A 16 15.82 -17.88 -16.16
N ILE A 17 14.85 -18.45 -16.85
CA ILE A 17 13.52 -17.86 -17.00
C ILE A 17 12.75 -18.13 -15.71
N ALA A 18 12.42 -17.08 -14.95
CA ALA A 18 11.40 -17.18 -13.93
C ALA A 18 10.08 -17.56 -14.63
N ILE A 19 9.62 -18.79 -14.42
CA ILE A 19 8.33 -19.28 -14.91
C ILE A 19 7.25 -18.45 -14.22
N ILE A 20 6.84 -17.38 -14.87
CA ILE A 20 5.55 -16.75 -14.64
C ILE A 20 4.56 -17.78 -15.19
N TYR A 21 3.80 -18.43 -14.31
CA TYR A 21 2.83 -19.48 -14.65
C TYR A 21 1.99 -19.10 -15.87
N ASP A 22 2.29 -19.68 -17.04
CA ASP A 22 1.61 -19.33 -18.30
C ASP A 22 1.10 -20.56 -19.09
N SER A 23 1.63 -21.77 -18.94
CA SER A 23 1.28 -22.84 -19.90
C SER A 23 -0.14 -23.40 -19.74
N ASP A 24 -0.64 -23.59 -18.52
CA ASP A 24 -1.99 -24.16 -18.33
C ASP A 24 -3.10 -23.10 -18.23
N LEU A 25 -2.74 -21.87 -17.86
CA LEU A 25 -3.67 -20.74 -17.83
C LEU A 25 -3.93 -20.18 -19.24
N MET A 26 -2.95 -20.27 -20.16
CA MET A 26 -3.06 -19.76 -21.53
C MET A 26 -4.00 -20.56 -22.43
N SER A 27 -4.12 -21.87 -22.24
CA SER A 27 -5.10 -22.67 -23.00
C SER A 27 -6.53 -22.22 -22.67
N ILE A 28 -6.81 -22.02 -21.37
CA ILE A 28 -8.08 -21.57 -20.84
C ILE A 28 -8.37 -20.11 -21.25
N LEU A 29 -7.37 -19.23 -21.13
CA LEU A 29 -7.50 -17.82 -21.51
C LEU A 29 -7.60 -17.62 -23.03
N SER A 30 -6.96 -18.43 -23.87
CA SER A 30 -6.99 -18.34 -25.34
C SER A 30 -8.35 -18.73 -25.92
N ILE A 31 -9.01 -19.73 -25.33
CA ILE A 31 -10.40 -20.12 -25.69
C ILE A 31 -11.38 -18.99 -25.33
N LEU A 32 -11.18 -18.34 -24.17
CA LEU A 32 -12.01 -17.22 -23.71
C LEU A 32 -11.75 -15.93 -24.51
N LEU A 33 -10.49 -15.62 -24.84
CA LEU A 33 -10.09 -14.46 -25.65
C LEU A 33 -10.57 -14.57 -27.09
N LYS A 34 -10.54 -15.75 -27.73
CA LYS A 34 -11.09 -15.95 -29.08
C LYS A 34 -12.61 -15.72 -29.13
N LYS A 35 -13.34 -16.13 -28.09
CA LYS A 35 -14.78 -15.85 -27.94
C LYS A 35 -15.03 -14.35 -27.69
N LEU A 36 -14.19 -13.68 -26.91
CA LEU A 36 -14.31 -12.26 -26.59
C LEU A 36 -13.92 -11.35 -27.77
N TRP A 37 -12.91 -11.73 -28.56
CA TRP A 37 -12.41 -10.96 -29.69
C TRP A 37 -13.40 -10.90 -30.85
N LYS A 38 -14.12 -12.00 -31.10
CA LYS A 38 -15.22 -12.04 -32.06
C LYS A 38 -16.31 -11.03 -31.68
N THR A 39 -16.65 -10.94 -30.40
CA THR A 39 -17.60 -9.96 -29.83
C THR A 39 -17.07 -8.51 -29.90
N ILE A 40 -15.78 -8.29 -29.65
CA ILE A 40 -15.13 -6.98 -29.72
C ILE A 40 -15.03 -6.47 -31.17
N CYS A 41 -14.80 -7.36 -32.15
CA CYS A 41 -14.83 -7.01 -33.57
C CYS A 41 -16.24 -6.59 -34.02
N THR A 42 -17.29 -7.29 -33.57
CA THR A 42 -18.69 -6.87 -33.79
C THR A 42 -19.00 -5.50 -33.17
N TYR A 43 -18.40 -5.16 -32.01
CA TYR A 43 -18.50 -3.84 -31.40
C TYR A 43 -17.69 -2.76 -32.14
N LYS A 44 -16.52 -3.11 -32.70
CA LYS A 44 -15.68 -2.20 -33.50
C LYS A 44 -16.30 -1.83 -34.84
N GLU A 45 -17.04 -2.74 -35.48
CA GLU A 45 -17.78 -2.44 -36.71
C GLU A 45 -19.01 -1.55 -36.47
N LYS A 46 -19.68 -1.70 -35.32
CA LYS A 46 -20.73 -0.78 -34.85
C LYS A 46 -20.20 0.63 -34.53
N LEU A 47 -18.96 0.75 -34.05
CA LEU A 47 -18.30 2.03 -33.78
C LEU A 47 -17.75 2.73 -35.04
N ARG A 48 -17.54 2.00 -36.14
CA ARG A 48 -17.02 2.54 -37.41
C ARG A 48 -18.11 2.97 -38.40
N SER A 49 -19.36 2.66 -38.12
CA SER A 49 -20.51 3.00 -38.97
C SER A 49 -21.29 4.25 -38.51
N ASN A 50 -20.88 4.88 -37.40
CA ASN A 50 -21.40 6.18 -36.97
C ASN A 50 -20.31 7.24 -37.11
N ASN A 51 -20.49 8.13 -38.09
CA ASN A 51 -19.56 9.20 -38.45
C ASN A 51 -19.35 10.23 -37.32
N ASP A 52 -18.11 10.70 -37.29
CA ASP A 52 -17.58 11.96 -36.77
C ASP A 52 -18.58 13.14 -36.72
N VAL A 53 -18.70 13.81 -35.55
CA VAL A 53 -18.72 15.28 -35.34
C VAL A 53 -18.66 15.59 -33.82
N SER A 54 -17.48 15.89 -33.24
CA SER A 54 -17.25 16.89 -32.15
C SER A 54 -15.92 16.64 -31.41
N GLY A 55 -15.04 17.64 -31.35
CA GLY A 55 -13.68 17.53 -30.81
C GLY A 55 -13.54 17.50 -29.28
N ASP A 56 -12.41 16.93 -28.83
CA ASP A 56 -11.73 17.11 -27.53
C ASP A 56 -10.31 16.49 -27.68
N LEU A 57 -9.19 17.25 -27.74
CA LEU A 57 -8.41 17.94 -26.68
C LEU A 57 -7.74 17.02 -25.64
N ASP A 58 -6.62 16.40 -26.03
CA ASP A 58 -5.66 15.80 -25.08
C ASP A 58 -4.21 16.30 -25.31
N ILE A 59 -4.08 17.61 -25.53
CA ILE A 59 -2.79 18.32 -25.75
C ILE A 59 -2.49 19.34 -24.61
N GLY A 60 -3.44 19.60 -23.69
CA GLY A 60 -3.38 20.73 -22.76
C GLY A 60 -2.36 20.63 -21.60
N PHE A 61 -2.07 19.44 -21.07
CA PHE A 61 -1.35 19.33 -19.80
C PHE A 61 0.17 19.60 -19.91
N ALA A 62 0.80 19.09 -20.98
CA ALA A 62 2.25 19.27 -21.18
C ALA A 62 2.62 20.73 -21.55
N TYR A 63 1.73 21.42 -22.26
CA TYR A 63 1.92 22.80 -22.71
C TYR A 63 1.73 23.82 -21.58
N ALA A 64 0.77 23.58 -20.67
CA ALA A 64 0.57 24.41 -19.49
C ALA A 64 1.76 24.33 -18.52
N TYR A 65 2.34 23.14 -18.35
CA TYR A 65 3.48 22.89 -17.46
C TYR A 65 4.77 23.61 -17.91
N GLN A 66 5.06 23.65 -19.21
CA GLN A 66 6.26 24.31 -19.73
C GLN A 66 6.18 25.85 -19.69
N ASN A 67 4.99 26.42 -19.85
CA ASN A 67 4.81 27.88 -19.78
C ASN A 67 4.95 28.43 -18.35
N LEU A 68 4.57 27.66 -17.33
CA LEU A 68 4.69 28.05 -15.92
C LEU A 68 6.15 28.08 -15.43
N LEU A 69 6.96 27.08 -15.82
CA LEU A 69 8.39 27.03 -15.48
C LEU A 69 9.20 28.18 -16.07
N ARG A 70 8.74 28.74 -17.20
CA ARG A 70 9.41 29.83 -17.90
C ARG A 70 9.12 31.21 -17.29
N LYS A 71 7.99 31.35 -16.59
CA LYS A 71 7.48 32.64 -16.09
C LYS A 71 7.92 32.96 -14.66
N PHE A 72 8.27 31.96 -13.86
CA PHE A 72 8.68 32.12 -12.46
C PHE A 72 9.94 31.28 -12.13
N PRO A 73 11.12 31.67 -12.62
CA PRO A 73 12.33 30.85 -12.55
C PRO A 73 12.88 30.66 -11.13
N ASN A 74 12.47 31.48 -10.15
CA ASN A 74 12.97 31.47 -8.78
C ASN A 74 11.91 31.20 -7.70
N GLU A 75 10.64 30.98 -8.08
CA GLU A 75 9.58 30.68 -7.11
C GLU A 75 9.31 29.18 -7.05
N ASN A 76 9.76 28.57 -5.97
CA ASN A 76 9.55 27.17 -5.70
C ASN A 76 8.11 26.90 -5.24
N PHE A 77 7.16 26.95 -6.15
CA PHE A 77 5.80 26.43 -5.92
C PHE A 77 5.82 24.93 -5.56
N ILE A 78 6.85 24.19 -5.98
CA ILE A 78 7.12 22.82 -5.53
C ILE A 78 7.64 22.78 -4.09
N THR A 79 8.42 23.76 -3.61
CA THR A 79 8.80 23.85 -2.18
C THR A 79 7.61 24.25 -1.32
N ALA A 80 6.66 25.05 -1.84
CA ALA A 80 5.40 25.34 -1.15
C ALA A 80 4.49 24.09 -1.06
N LEU A 81 4.37 23.29 -2.13
CA LEU A 81 3.66 22.01 -2.08
C LEU A 81 4.36 20.98 -1.18
N MET A 82 5.69 20.93 -1.20
CA MET A 82 6.50 19.98 -0.40
C MET A 82 6.58 20.37 1.09
N HIS A 83 6.38 21.65 1.45
CA HIS A 83 6.23 22.07 2.85
C HIS A 83 4.80 21.87 3.38
N LEU A 84 3.80 21.68 2.53
CA LEU A 84 2.44 21.30 2.95
C LEU A 84 2.31 19.80 3.29
N ASP A 85 3.34 19.00 3.00
CA ASP A 85 3.56 17.65 3.56
C ASP A 85 4.17 17.67 4.99
N GLY A 86 4.12 18.83 5.66
CA GLY A 86 4.43 19.03 7.07
C GLY A 86 3.92 20.40 7.54
N VAL A 87 2.67 20.45 8.01
CA VAL A 87 1.91 21.62 8.53
C VAL A 87 2.72 22.91 8.68
N GLY A 88 2.52 23.84 7.75
CA GLY A 88 2.77 25.26 7.91
C GLY A 88 1.43 26.00 8.03
N LEU A 89 0.94 26.13 9.26
CA LEU A 89 -0.19 26.99 9.62
C LEU A 89 0.15 28.45 9.29
N CYS A 90 -0.73 29.14 8.58
CA CYS A 90 -0.77 30.59 8.60
C CYS A 90 -2.14 31.06 9.11
N THR A 91 -2.06 32.00 10.03
CA THR A 91 -3.11 32.50 10.92
C THR A 91 -4.17 33.31 10.18
N ARG A 92 -5.34 32.71 9.95
CA ARG A 92 -6.69 33.27 10.17
C ARG A 92 -7.72 32.39 9.46
N PHE A 93 -8.82 32.15 10.16
CA PHE A 93 -9.95 31.32 9.74
C PHE A 93 -10.54 31.72 8.37
N PHE A 94 -11.17 30.71 7.75
CA PHE A 94 -12.04 30.71 6.55
C PHE A 94 -11.36 30.47 5.19
N CYS A 95 -11.53 29.23 4.70
CA CYS A 95 -11.28 28.75 3.33
C CYS A 95 -9.83 28.92 2.83
N LEU A 96 -9.09 27.81 2.64
CA LEU A 96 -7.88 27.82 1.81
C LEU A 96 -8.30 28.11 0.36
N GLY A 97 -8.33 29.39 0.00
CA GLY A 97 -8.41 29.86 -1.38
C GLY A 97 -7.01 30.18 -1.87
N ILE A 98 -6.54 29.55 -2.95
CA ILE A 98 -5.40 30.10 -3.70
C ILE A 98 -6.00 31.01 -4.78
N VAL A 99 -5.52 32.25 -4.86
CA VAL A 99 -5.88 33.13 -5.97
C VAL A 99 -4.95 32.78 -7.14
N LEU A 100 -5.51 32.23 -8.22
CA LEU A 100 -4.80 31.96 -9.47
C LEU A 100 -5.48 32.77 -10.57
N ASN A 101 -4.76 33.72 -11.18
CA ASN A 101 -5.27 34.57 -12.26
C ASN A 101 -6.62 35.24 -11.92
N ASP A 102 -6.71 35.90 -10.76
CA ASP A 102 -7.93 36.56 -10.25
C ASP A 102 -9.12 35.63 -9.91
N GLU A 103 -8.95 34.30 -10.00
CA GLU A 103 -9.94 33.32 -9.55
C GLU A 103 -9.57 32.71 -8.19
N ILE A 104 -10.55 32.56 -7.30
CA ILE A 104 -10.38 31.91 -5.99
C ILE A 104 -10.58 30.41 -6.13
N VAL A 105 -9.48 29.66 -6.08
CA VAL A 105 -9.49 28.19 -6.07
C VAL A 105 -9.60 27.68 -4.63
N LYS A 106 -10.74 27.10 -4.27
CA LYS A 106 -10.94 26.47 -2.95
C LYS A 106 -10.23 25.11 -2.89
N LEU A 107 -9.36 24.95 -1.91
CA LEU A 107 -8.72 23.69 -1.59
C LEU A 107 -9.54 22.91 -0.57
N LYS A 108 -9.61 21.59 -0.78
CA LYS A 108 -10.19 20.64 0.16
C LYS A 108 -9.14 19.65 0.63
N VAL A 109 -9.10 19.38 1.93
CA VAL A 109 -8.20 18.39 2.53
C VAL A 109 -9.02 17.14 2.81
N LEU A 110 -8.80 16.11 1.98
CA LEU A 110 -9.69 14.94 1.96
C LEU A 110 -9.30 13.87 2.99
N ALA A 111 -8.01 13.69 3.24
CA ALA A 111 -7.53 12.56 4.01
C ALA A 111 -6.19 12.83 4.71
N VAL A 112 -5.89 11.99 5.70
CA VAL A 112 -4.62 11.93 6.41
C VAL A 112 -4.05 10.51 6.33
N THR A 113 -2.74 10.41 6.09
CA THR A 113 -2.01 9.14 6.05
C THR A 113 -0.66 9.27 6.73
N GLY A 114 -0.08 8.16 7.16
CA GLY A 114 1.23 8.11 7.77
C GLY A 114 1.45 6.81 8.53
N ASP A 115 2.65 6.68 9.09
CA ASP A 115 2.96 5.59 10.00
C ASP A 115 2.16 5.72 11.32
N SER A 116 2.02 4.62 12.04
CA SER A 116 1.22 4.62 13.28
C SER A 116 1.72 5.64 14.33
N PRO A 117 3.04 5.87 14.51
CA PRO A 117 3.53 6.94 15.38
C PRO A 117 3.07 8.35 14.97
N ALA A 118 3.14 8.72 13.70
CA ALA A 118 2.67 10.04 13.25
C ALA A 118 1.15 10.17 13.38
N LEU A 119 0.39 9.15 12.94
CA LEU A 119 -1.07 9.15 13.06
C LEU A 119 -1.55 9.21 14.50
N LYS A 120 -0.85 8.56 15.44
CA LYS A 120 -1.14 8.66 16.88
C LYS A 120 -1.16 10.12 17.34
N ILE A 121 -0.16 10.90 16.93
CA ILE A 121 0.00 12.30 17.35
C ILE A 121 -1.06 13.17 16.67
N ALA A 122 -1.20 13.05 15.34
CA ALA A 122 -2.16 13.85 14.57
C ALA A 122 -3.61 13.61 14.99
N LEU A 123 -3.95 12.36 15.34
CA LEU A 123 -5.30 11.96 15.74
C LEU A 123 -5.57 12.06 17.25
N ASP A 124 -4.57 12.48 18.04
CA ASP A 124 -4.61 12.47 19.50
C ASP A 124 -5.16 11.15 20.08
N PHE A 125 -4.51 10.06 19.67
CA PHE A 125 -4.97 8.69 19.87
C PHE A 125 -3.94 7.85 20.63
N ILE A 126 -4.35 6.70 21.16
CA ILE A 126 -3.45 5.76 21.82
C ILE A 126 -2.52 5.09 20.81
N ALA A 127 -1.34 4.69 21.27
CA ALA A 127 -0.39 3.94 20.44
C ALA A 127 -0.91 2.54 20.08
N HIS A 128 -0.26 1.90 19.09
CA HIS A 128 -0.59 0.56 18.56
C HIS A 128 -0.65 -0.60 19.58
N ASN A 129 -0.15 -0.41 20.81
CA ASN A 129 -0.21 -1.40 21.90
C ASN A 129 -1.35 -1.15 22.92
N GLY A 130 -2.19 -0.14 22.66
CA GLY A 130 -3.33 0.22 23.50
C GLY A 130 -4.49 -0.78 23.44
N TYR A 131 -5.44 -0.72 24.38
CA TYR A 131 -6.59 -1.62 24.35
C TYR A 131 -7.54 -1.34 23.17
N TYR A 132 -7.72 -0.09 22.78
CA TYR A 132 -8.62 0.33 21.70
C TYR A 132 -7.87 1.15 20.66
N CYS A 133 -6.78 0.62 20.10
CA CYS A 133 -5.91 1.40 19.20
C CYS A 133 -6.39 1.46 17.73
N CYS A 134 -7.47 0.76 17.37
CA CYS A 134 -8.01 0.82 16.02
C CYS A 134 -8.84 2.10 15.81
N TYR A 135 -8.51 2.83 14.74
CA TYR A 135 -9.21 4.05 14.34
C TYR A 135 -10.59 3.78 13.74
N PHE A 136 -10.83 2.57 13.23
CA PHE A 136 -12.02 2.24 12.44
C PHE A 136 -13.07 1.45 13.22
N CYS A 137 -12.68 0.74 14.28
CA CYS A 137 -13.60 -0.09 15.06
C CYS A 137 -13.24 -0.11 16.56
N TYR A 138 -14.11 -0.74 17.35
CA TYR A 138 -13.97 -0.88 18.80
C TYR A 138 -13.37 -2.23 19.22
N LEU A 139 -12.67 -2.94 18.34
CA LEU A 139 -11.99 -4.18 18.72
C LEU A 139 -11.04 -3.89 19.89
N ARG A 140 -11.25 -4.60 20.99
CA ARG A 140 -10.43 -4.47 22.19
C ARG A 140 -9.32 -5.50 22.17
N GLY A 141 -8.06 -5.06 22.24
CA GLY A 141 -6.94 -5.97 22.36
C GLY A 141 -6.89 -6.68 23.72
N ILE A 142 -6.31 -7.88 23.75
CA ILE A 142 -6.06 -8.66 24.96
C ILE A 142 -4.57 -8.64 25.31
N HIS A 143 -4.24 -8.84 26.58
CA HIS A 143 -2.85 -8.95 27.01
C HIS A 143 -2.51 -10.44 27.14
N GLN A 144 -1.62 -10.94 26.29
CA GLN A 144 -1.27 -12.36 26.26
C GLN A 144 0.21 -12.52 25.90
N GLY A 145 0.95 -13.27 26.71
CA GLY A 145 2.39 -13.51 26.50
C GLY A 145 3.24 -12.25 26.59
N GLY A 146 2.90 -11.31 27.49
CA GLY A 146 3.64 -10.05 27.69
C GLY A 146 3.44 -9.00 26.58
N LYS A 147 2.57 -9.28 25.59
CA LYS A 147 2.30 -8.40 24.45
C LYS A 147 0.80 -8.16 24.27
N ARG A 148 0.46 -7.04 23.62
CA ARG A 148 -0.89 -6.72 23.18
C ARG A 148 -1.21 -7.50 21.91
N GLN A 149 -2.32 -8.22 21.92
CA GLN A 149 -2.81 -8.97 20.77
C GLN A 149 -4.23 -8.56 20.43
N TYR A 150 -4.62 -8.72 19.17
CA TYR A 150 -5.94 -8.41 18.64
C TYR A 150 -6.45 -9.66 17.92
N PRO A 151 -7.02 -10.61 18.67
CA PRO A 151 -7.55 -11.83 18.09
C PRO A 151 -8.63 -11.53 17.05
N TYR A 152 -8.75 -12.41 16.06
CA TYR A 152 -9.81 -12.30 15.08
C TYR A 152 -11.20 -12.26 15.75
N GLN A 153 -11.98 -11.24 15.42
CA GLN A 153 -13.37 -11.11 15.84
C GLN A 153 -14.18 -10.49 14.70
N CYS A 154 -15.26 -11.16 14.28
CA CYS A 154 -16.14 -10.69 13.22
C CYS A 154 -17.61 -10.97 13.63
N PRO A 155 -18.57 -10.04 13.39
CA PRO A 155 -18.42 -8.72 12.77
C PRO A 155 -17.73 -7.69 13.69
N HIS A 156 -17.13 -6.68 13.08
CA HIS A 156 -16.54 -5.54 13.80
C HIS A 156 -17.61 -4.51 14.18
N VAL A 157 -17.55 -3.99 15.41
CA VAL A 157 -18.33 -2.80 15.79
C VAL A 157 -17.59 -1.56 15.29
N MET A 158 -18.06 -0.99 14.19
CA MET A 158 -17.42 0.13 13.51
C MET A 158 -17.63 1.47 14.22
N ARG A 159 -16.64 2.35 14.13
CA ARG A 159 -16.74 3.75 14.57
C ARG A 159 -17.43 4.56 13.49
N THR A 160 -18.44 5.33 13.91
CA THR A 160 -19.08 6.34 13.06
C THR A 160 -18.45 7.71 13.34
N PRO A 161 -18.61 8.70 12.45
CA PRO A 161 -18.16 10.06 12.74
C PRO A 161 -18.74 10.66 14.02
N GLY A 162 -20.01 10.36 14.31
CA GLY A 162 -20.68 10.81 15.52
C GLY A 162 -20.08 10.22 16.79
N ASN A 163 -19.79 8.91 16.79
CA ASN A 163 -19.19 8.26 17.96
C ASN A 163 -17.71 8.61 18.11
N PHE A 164 -16.95 8.69 17.01
CA PHE A 164 -15.55 9.10 17.02
C PHE A 164 -15.37 10.52 17.61
N ALA A 165 -16.22 11.47 17.18
CA ALA A 165 -16.21 12.82 17.74
C ALA A 165 -16.59 12.83 19.22
N ARG A 166 -17.66 12.10 19.60
CA ARG A 166 -18.12 12.01 20.99
C ARG A 166 -17.04 11.46 21.91
N ASP A 167 -16.45 10.31 21.57
CA ASP A 167 -15.40 9.66 22.36
C ASP A 167 -14.19 10.60 22.51
N SER A 168 -13.82 11.33 21.45
CA SER A 168 -12.73 12.33 21.49
C SER A 168 -13.04 13.52 22.41
N SER A 169 -14.28 14.03 22.40
CA SER A 169 -14.72 15.11 23.29
C SER A 169 -14.78 14.65 24.74
N THR A 170 -15.26 13.43 24.99
CA THR A 170 -15.27 12.82 26.33
C THR A 170 -13.86 12.65 26.86
N ALA A 171 -12.92 12.15 26.05
CA ALA A 171 -11.51 12.04 26.43
C ALA A 171 -10.91 13.41 26.82
N ALA A 172 -11.18 14.46 26.03
CA ALA A 172 -10.71 15.81 26.31
C ALA A 172 -11.32 16.41 27.59
N GLN A 173 -12.62 16.21 27.82
CA GLN A 173 -13.32 16.71 29.01
C GLN A 173 -12.84 16.00 30.28
N LEU A 174 -12.71 14.68 30.23
CA LEU A 174 -12.31 13.86 31.38
C LEU A 174 -10.79 13.79 31.57
N LYS A 175 -10.01 14.32 30.61
CA LYS A 175 -8.54 14.21 30.56
C LYS A 175 -8.05 12.78 30.76
N SER A 176 -8.77 11.82 30.17
CA SER A 176 -8.52 10.39 30.34
C SER A 176 -8.76 9.65 29.02
N ASN A 177 -8.26 8.43 28.92
CA ASN A 177 -8.44 7.63 27.71
C ASN A 177 -9.90 7.19 27.57
N GLU A 178 -10.56 7.61 26.49
CA GLU A 178 -11.89 7.12 26.14
C GLU A 178 -11.81 6.35 24.82
N LYS A 179 -12.01 5.03 24.88
CA LYS A 179 -11.96 4.12 23.72
C LYS A 179 -10.81 4.41 22.77
N GLY A 180 -9.61 4.66 23.29
CA GLY A 180 -8.42 4.92 22.47
C GLY A 180 -8.14 6.40 22.18
N HIS A 181 -9.12 7.30 22.33
CA HIS A 181 -8.87 8.73 22.23
C HIS A 181 -8.14 9.25 23.47
N LEU A 182 -7.26 10.22 23.28
CA LEU A 182 -6.59 10.99 24.34
C LEU A 182 -7.12 12.43 24.41
N GLY A 183 -7.73 12.90 23.31
CA GLY A 183 -8.40 14.19 23.20
C GLY A 183 -8.95 14.39 21.79
N VAL A 184 -9.16 15.65 21.41
CA VAL A 184 -9.71 16.03 20.09
C VAL A 184 -8.56 16.21 19.10
N SER A 185 -8.62 15.47 17.98
CA SER A 185 -7.63 15.57 16.91
C SER A 185 -7.64 16.94 16.21
N ILE A 186 -6.46 17.49 15.94
CA ILE A 186 -6.31 18.68 15.09
C ILE A 186 -6.84 18.45 13.66
N CYS A 187 -6.81 17.21 13.17
CA CYS A 187 -7.35 16.86 11.87
C CYS A 187 -8.87 17.02 11.80
N SER A 188 -9.58 17.05 12.94
CA SER A 188 -11.04 17.24 12.95
C SER A 188 -11.48 18.63 12.44
N GLU A 189 -10.59 19.63 12.51
CA GLU A 189 -10.86 21.00 12.05
C GLU A 189 -10.38 21.23 10.61
N ILE A 190 -9.41 20.44 10.14
CA ILE A 190 -8.74 20.65 8.85
C ILE A 190 -9.35 19.80 7.74
N LEU A 191 -9.87 18.61 8.07
CA LEU A 191 -10.37 17.65 7.07
C LEU A 191 -11.83 17.92 6.68
N ASP A 192 -12.09 17.96 5.38
CA ASP A 192 -13.44 18.06 4.83
C ASP A 192 -14.24 16.76 4.98
N ILE A 193 -13.54 15.62 5.03
CA ILE A 193 -14.14 14.31 5.31
C ILE A 193 -13.95 14.00 6.80
N LYS A 194 -15.07 13.71 7.47
CA LYS A 194 -15.07 13.46 8.92
C LYS A 194 -14.29 12.19 9.28
N LEU A 195 -13.56 12.25 10.39
CA LEU A 195 -12.91 11.10 10.99
C LEU A 195 -13.96 10.05 11.43
N PRO A 196 -13.65 8.73 11.36
CA PRO A 196 -12.38 8.15 10.92
C PRO A 196 -12.28 7.91 9.41
N TYR A 197 -13.28 8.28 8.61
CA TYR A 197 -13.33 7.90 7.18
C TYR A 197 -12.20 8.50 6.36
N SER A 198 -11.67 9.65 6.76
CA SER A 198 -10.53 10.34 6.17
C SER A 198 -9.16 9.76 6.57
N ILE A 199 -9.10 8.70 7.38
CA ILE A 199 -7.83 8.06 7.76
C ILE A 199 -7.48 7.00 6.70
N ILE A 200 -6.33 7.18 6.06
CA ILE A 200 -5.78 6.24 5.08
C ILE A 200 -4.70 5.39 5.74
N ILE A 201 -4.85 4.06 5.64
CA ILE A 201 -3.83 3.13 6.12
C ILE A 201 -2.64 3.14 5.15
N ASP A 202 -1.44 3.44 5.66
CA ASP A 202 -0.24 3.37 4.86
C ASP A 202 0.20 1.91 4.64
N TYR A 203 -0.11 1.39 3.45
CA TYR A 203 0.26 0.04 3.01
C TYR A 203 1.78 -0.24 3.10
N ALA A 204 2.63 0.76 2.85
CA ALA A 204 4.08 0.57 2.88
C ALA A 204 4.56 0.28 4.31
N HIS A 205 4.13 1.08 5.27
CA HIS A 205 4.51 0.92 6.67
C HIS A 205 3.79 -0.24 7.35
N ALA A 206 2.48 -0.39 7.10
CA ALA A 206 1.66 -1.44 7.69
C ALA A 206 1.98 -2.81 7.07
N SER A 207 1.60 -3.04 5.82
CA SER A 207 1.70 -4.38 5.23
C SER A 207 3.13 -4.79 4.93
N LEU A 208 3.96 -3.90 4.36
CA LEU A 208 5.30 -4.30 3.91
C LEU A 208 6.31 -4.26 5.05
N LEU A 209 6.60 -3.07 5.58
CA LEU A 209 7.69 -2.89 6.55
C LEU A 209 7.39 -3.49 7.92
N ARG A 210 6.11 -3.62 8.31
CA ARG A 210 5.72 -4.26 9.57
C ARG A 210 5.31 -5.71 9.37
N HIS A 211 4.16 -5.97 8.76
CA HIS A 211 3.60 -7.34 8.75
C HIS A 211 4.43 -8.32 7.93
N SER A 212 4.65 -8.04 6.64
CA SER A 212 5.40 -8.93 5.73
C SER A 212 6.81 -9.19 6.26
N LYS A 213 7.51 -8.14 6.71
CA LYS A 213 8.84 -8.27 7.32
C LYS A 213 8.82 -9.16 8.57
N SER A 214 7.86 -8.98 9.48
CA SER A 214 7.71 -9.84 10.66
C SER A 214 7.43 -11.29 10.27
N MET A 215 6.58 -11.53 9.28
CA MET A 215 6.27 -12.87 8.79
C MET A 215 7.48 -13.54 8.15
N PHE A 216 8.25 -12.81 7.35
CA PHE A 216 9.49 -13.32 6.77
C PHE A 216 10.49 -13.74 7.85
N VAL A 217 10.67 -12.92 8.89
CA VAL A 217 11.54 -13.27 10.02
C VAL A 217 11.03 -14.51 10.75
N GLU A 218 9.74 -14.57 11.06
CA GLU A 218 9.14 -15.72 11.77
C GLU A 218 9.31 -17.02 10.98
N ILE A 219 8.98 -17.00 9.69
CA ILE A 219 9.11 -18.16 8.81
C ILE A 219 10.58 -18.56 8.68
N TYR A 220 11.48 -17.60 8.45
CA TYR A 220 12.92 -17.86 8.34
C TYR A 220 13.51 -18.48 9.60
N ARG A 221 13.06 -18.06 10.80
CA ARG A 221 13.50 -18.63 12.08
C ARG A 221 13.10 -20.09 12.28
N ARG A 222 12.07 -20.58 11.58
CA ARG A 222 11.65 -22.00 11.64
C ARG A 222 12.46 -22.91 10.73
N LEU A 223 13.21 -22.35 9.79
CA LEU A 223 14.02 -23.12 8.84
C LEU A 223 15.38 -23.49 9.44
N SER A 224 15.95 -24.61 8.97
CA SER A 224 17.31 -25.02 9.34
C SER A 224 18.36 -24.07 8.75
N PRO A 225 19.55 -23.93 9.35
CA PRO A 225 20.61 -23.06 8.82
C PRO A 225 21.00 -23.36 7.36
N VAL A 226 20.97 -24.63 6.96
CA VAL A 226 21.28 -25.06 5.57
C VAL A 226 20.22 -24.57 4.60
N ILE A 227 18.94 -24.71 4.95
CA ILE A 227 17.82 -24.21 4.12
C ILE A 227 17.87 -22.68 4.03
N ARG A 228 18.15 -22.00 5.15
CA ARG A 228 18.30 -20.54 5.18
C ARG A 228 19.37 -20.03 4.22
N ALA A 229 20.55 -20.67 4.21
CA ALA A 229 21.62 -20.32 3.28
C ALA A 229 21.20 -20.54 1.81
N THR A 230 20.49 -21.64 1.53
CA THR A 230 19.96 -21.95 0.19
C THR A 230 18.98 -20.86 -0.28
N ILE A 231 18.05 -20.47 0.59
CA ILE A 231 17.06 -19.42 0.32
C ILE A 231 17.72 -18.06 0.11
N ASP A 232 18.72 -17.71 0.92
CA ASP A 232 19.44 -16.44 0.77
C ASP A 232 20.14 -16.33 -0.58
N ILE A 233 20.76 -17.42 -1.03
CA ILE A 233 21.39 -17.51 -2.35
C ILE A 233 20.32 -17.36 -3.43
N ALA A 234 19.25 -18.15 -3.38
CA ALA A 234 18.15 -18.12 -4.35
C ALA A 234 17.51 -16.73 -4.48
N LEU A 235 17.26 -16.04 -3.36
CA LEU A 235 16.73 -14.67 -3.35
C LEU A 235 17.69 -13.68 -4.00
N SER A 236 18.98 -13.77 -3.68
CA SER A 236 20.00 -12.86 -4.22
C SER A 236 20.22 -13.03 -5.73
N GLN A 237 19.97 -14.24 -6.23
CA GLN A 237 20.17 -14.62 -7.63
C GLN A 237 18.89 -14.55 -8.45
N GLN A 238 17.72 -14.34 -7.84
CA GLN A 238 16.45 -14.34 -8.56
C GLN A 238 16.47 -13.28 -9.67
N PRO A 239 16.27 -13.70 -10.93
CA PRO A 239 16.21 -12.79 -12.06
C PRO A 239 14.97 -11.91 -11.96
N PHE A 240 15.13 -10.61 -12.20
CA PHE A 240 14.03 -9.66 -12.27
C PHE A 240 13.95 -9.03 -13.64
N PRO A 241 12.73 -8.66 -14.09
CA PRO A 241 12.59 -7.82 -15.27
C PRO A 241 13.44 -6.55 -15.16
N HIS A 242 14.03 -6.13 -16.26
CA HIS A 242 14.99 -5.01 -16.33
C HIS A 242 14.45 -3.67 -15.76
N PHE A 243 13.13 -3.51 -15.66
CA PHE A 243 12.50 -2.32 -15.06
C PHE A 243 12.52 -2.31 -13.52
N PHE A 244 12.88 -3.42 -12.87
CA PHE A 244 13.18 -3.44 -11.45
C PHE A 244 14.59 -2.89 -11.22
N HIS A 245 14.68 -1.74 -10.57
CA HIS A 245 15.94 -1.03 -10.38
C HIS A 245 16.84 -1.67 -9.30
N ARG A 246 16.41 -2.76 -8.63
CA ARG A 246 17.08 -3.35 -7.47
C ARG A 246 16.93 -4.87 -7.47
N ARG A 247 18.03 -5.59 -7.21
CA ARG A 247 18.02 -7.03 -6.91
C ARG A 247 17.35 -7.29 -5.55
N MET A 248 16.82 -8.49 -5.36
CA MET A 248 16.34 -8.91 -4.03
C MET A 248 17.51 -9.03 -3.06
N LYS A 249 17.31 -8.54 -1.84
CA LYS A 249 18.25 -8.74 -0.74
C LYS A 249 18.02 -10.10 -0.08
N SER A 250 19.07 -10.67 0.47
CA SER A 250 18.99 -11.84 1.33
C SER A 250 18.14 -11.53 2.57
N PHE A 251 17.56 -12.58 3.18
CA PHE A 251 16.79 -12.43 4.40
C PHE A 251 17.66 -12.05 5.62
N LYS A 252 18.98 -12.29 5.56
CA LYS A 252 19.95 -11.80 6.54
C LYS A 252 19.96 -10.27 6.63
N ASP A 253 19.68 -9.60 5.52
CA ASP A 253 19.71 -8.14 5.41
C ASP A 253 18.32 -7.49 5.59
N LEU A 254 17.31 -8.24 6.08
CA LEU A 254 15.96 -7.70 6.29
C LEU A 254 15.94 -6.47 7.18
N SER A 255 16.91 -6.28 8.08
CA SER A 255 17.00 -5.06 8.90
C SER A 255 17.12 -3.79 8.06
N PHE A 256 17.77 -3.84 6.90
CA PHE A 256 18.08 -2.69 6.03
C PHE A 256 17.31 -2.70 4.70
N ILE A 257 16.19 -3.42 4.66
CA ILE A 257 15.37 -3.57 3.46
C ILE A 257 14.32 -2.46 3.35
N LYS A 258 14.11 -1.96 2.14
CA LYS A 258 13.08 -0.96 1.83
C LYS A 258 11.72 -1.61 1.60
N ALA A 259 10.65 -0.82 1.73
CA ALA A 259 9.29 -1.29 1.46
C ALA A 259 9.16 -1.86 0.04
N THR A 260 9.74 -1.20 -0.97
CA THR A 260 9.71 -1.68 -2.36
C THR A 260 10.43 -3.01 -2.56
N GLU A 261 11.50 -3.28 -1.82
CA GLU A 261 12.23 -4.55 -1.83
C GLU A 261 11.42 -5.66 -1.15
N ILE A 262 10.75 -5.36 -0.02
CA ILE A 262 9.81 -6.29 0.63
C ILE A 262 8.65 -6.64 -0.31
N ARG A 263 8.08 -5.67 -1.01
CA ARG A 263 7.01 -5.90 -2.00
C ARG A 263 7.46 -6.88 -3.08
N ASN A 264 8.68 -6.73 -3.57
CA ASN A 264 9.22 -7.59 -4.62
C ASN A 264 9.40 -9.03 -4.10
N ILE A 265 9.94 -9.19 -2.89
CA ILE A 265 9.99 -10.49 -2.22
C ILE A 265 8.59 -11.06 -2.10
N LEU A 266 7.63 -10.30 -1.58
CA LEU A 266 6.27 -10.76 -1.33
C LEU A 266 5.58 -11.28 -2.61
N PHE A 267 5.69 -10.55 -3.72
CA PHE A 267 4.95 -10.88 -4.96
C PHE A 267 5.67 -11.79 -5.93
N TYR A 268 7.01 -11.83 -5.90
CA TYR A 268 7.81 -12.51 -6.92
C TYR A 268 8.88 -13.45 -6.36
N GLY A 269 9.31 -13.25 -5.11
CA GLY A 269 10.36 -14.07 -4.50
C GLY A 269 9.83 -15.18 -3.62
N PHE A 270 8.83 -14.89 -2.78
CA PHE A 270 8.47 -15.74 -1.66
C PHE A 270 7.93 -17.10 -2.11
N LEU A 271 6.84 -17.16 -2.87
CA LEU A 271 6.25 -18.44 -3.26
C LEU A 271 7.20 -19.31 -4.11
N PRO A 272 7.88 -18.78 -5.16
CA PRO A 272 8.79 -19.59 -5.97
C PRO A 272 9.96 -20.17 -5.18
N ILE A 273 10.46 -19.47 -4.17
CA ILE A 273 11.64 -19.92 -3.41
C ILE A 273 11.23 -20.80 -2.22
N PHE A 274 10.15 -20.48 -1.53
CA PHE A 274 9.78 -21.16 -0.29
C PHE A 274 8.92 -22.41 -0.49
N HIS A 275 8.35 -22.65 -1.67
CA HIS A 275 7.44 -23.79 -1.89
C HIS A 275 8.08 -25.16 -1.66
N GLN A 276 9.40 -25.29 -1.85
CA GLN A 276 10.15 -26.54 -1.64
C GLN A 276 10.66 -26.71 -0.21
N HIS A 277 10.49 -25.69 0.63
CA HIS A 277 11.12 -25.61 1.95
C HIS A 277 10.13 -25.43 3.10
N LEU A 278 8.86 -25.19 2.80
CA LEU A 278 7.78 -25.06 3.77
C LEU A 278 6.76 -26.18 3.61
N GLN A 279 6.12 -26.54 4.71
CA GLN A 279 4.94 -27.40 4.68
C GLN A 279 3.82 -26.71 3.90
N HIS A 280 3.04 -27.51 3.17
CA HIS A 280 1.97 -27.03 2.29
C HIS A 280 0.96 -26.15 3.02
N ASP A 281 0.60 -26.47 4.26
CA ASP A 281 -0.38 -25.69 5.04
C ASP A 281 0.15 -24.29 5.36
N TYR A 282 1.41 -24.16 5.77
CA TYR A 282 2.06 -22.87 6.03
C TYR A 282 2.20 -22.04 4.77
N LEU A 283 2.56 -22.69 3.65
CA LEU A 283 2.67 -22.02 2.35
C LEU A 283 1.29 -21.53 1.88
N GLY A 284 0.27 -22.38 1.99
CA GLY A 284 -1.11 -22.07 1.61
C GLY A 284 -1.68 -20.92 2.44
N HIS A 285 -1.50 -20.95 3.76
CA HIS A 285 -1.94 -19.88 4.65
C HIS A 285 -1.28 -18.54 4.30
N PHE A 286 0.05 -18.50 4.12
CA PHE A 286 0.72 -17.27 3.76
C PHE A 286 0.43 -16.82 2.31
N ALA A 287 0.12 -17.75 1.41
CA ALA A 287 -0.33 -17.42 0.05
C ALA A 287 -1.66 -16.65 0.05
N LEU A 288 -2.57 -16.90 1.00
CA LEU A 288 -3.79 -16.09 1.15
C LEU A 288 -3.45 -14.61 1.34
N TYR A 289 -2.49 -14.32 2.23
CA TYR A 289 -2.00 -12.96 2.47
C TYR A 289 -1.37 -12.35 1.21
N ILE A 290 -0.46 -13.07 0.54
CA ILE A 290 0.21 -12.60 -0.68
C ILE A 290 -0.82 -12.26 -1.77
N CYS A 291 -1.78 -13.15 -2.01
CA CYS A 291 -2.83 -12.98 -3.01
C CYS A 291 -3.73 -11.79 -2.68
N ALA A 292 -4.17 -11.65 -1.43
CA ALA A 292 -4.95 -10.49 -0.99
C ALA A 292 -4.21 -9.17 -1.22
N MET A 293 -2.94 -9.09 -0.79
CA MET A 293 -2.12 -7.89 -0.98
C MET A 293 -1.91 -7.57 -2.46
N ARG A 294 -1.75 -8.59 -3.31
CA ARG A 294 -1.57 -8.39 -4.75
C ARG A 294 -2.85 -7.85 -5.41
N LEU A 295 -4.02 -8.31 -4.99
CA LEU A 295 -5.30 -7.81 -5.49
C LEU A 295 -5.56 -6.37 -5.04
N PHE A 296 -5.25 -6.03 -3.79
CA PHE A 296 -5.39 -4.64 -3.31
C PHE A 296 -4.35 -3.69 -3.92
N HIS A 297 -3.13 -4.18 -4.20
CA HIS A 297 -2.05 -3.38 -4.79
C HIS A 297 -2.16 -3.23 -6.31
N GLY A 298 -2.73 -4.22 -7.00
CA GLY A 298 -2.82 -4.24 -8.45
C GLY A 298 -3.93 -3.36 -9.00
N ARG A 299 -4.00 -3.29 -10.33
CA ARG A 299 -5.23 -2.89 -11.03
C ARG A 299 -6.34 -3.88 -10.69
N ALA A 300 -7.60 -3.47 -10.85
CA ALA A 300 -8.76 -4.32 -10.60
C ALA A 300 -8.89 -5.46 -11.64
N ILE A 301 -8.01 -6.47 -11.56
CA ILE A 301 -7.89 -7.57 -12.53
C ILE A 301 -9.18 -8.40 -12.57
N LEU A 302 -9.90 -8.47 -11.45
CA LEU A 302 -11.18 -9.18 -11.31
C LEU A 302 -12.39 -8.22 -11.39
N GLY A 303 -12.18 -7.02 -11.92
CA GLY A 303 -13.21 -5.98 -12.03
C GLY A 303 -13.76 -5.56 -10.66
N PRO A 304 -15.07 -5.28 -10.55
CA PRO A 304 -15.70 -4.83 -9.30
C PRO A 304 -15.53 -5.79 -8.11
N ARG A 305 -15.37 -7.10 -8.36
CA ARG A 305 -15.22 -8.12 -7.32
C ARG A 305 -13.81 -8.18 -6.72
N THR A 306 -12.85 -7.44 -7.27
CA THR A 306 -11.44 -7.48 -6.82
C THR A 306 -11.33 -7.25 -5.31
N SER A 307 -12.02 -6.22 -4.79
CA SER A 307 -11.96 -5.88 -3.36
C SER A 307 -12.60 -6.93 -2.46
N ASP A 308 -13.63 -7.63 -2.96
CA ASP A 308 -14.38 -8.62 -2.18
C ASP A 308 -13.59 -9.91 -2.05
N ILE A 309 -13.04 -10.39 -3.16
CA ILE A 309 -12.18 -11.57 -3.18
C ILE A 309 -10.92 -11.33 -2.35
N ALA A 310 -10.31 -10.14 -2.47
CA ALA A 310 -9.17 -9.78 -1.64
C ALA A 310 -9.52 -9.75 -0.14
N ASN A 311 -10.73 -9.28 0.19
CA ASN A 311 -11.25 -9.28 1.55
C ASN A 311 -11.44 -10.70 2.10
N ASP A 312 -12.05 -11.60 1.32
CA ASP A 312 -12.28 -12.97 1.74
C ASP A 312 -10.95 -13.69 2.05
N LEU A 313 -9.94 -13.48 1.20
CA LEU A 313 -8.59 -14.02 1.40
C LEU A 313 -7.92 -13.48 2.68
N ILE A 314 -7.95 -12.16 2.90
CA ILE A 314 -7.29 -11.56 4.07
C ILE A 314 -8.02 -11.87 5.38
N MET A 315 -9.36 -11.97 5.34
CA MET A 315 -10.16 -12.35 6.49
C MET A 315 -9.97 -13.83 6.84
N LYS A 316 -9.85 -14.72 5.84
CA LYS A 316 -9.48 -16.12 6.07
C LYS A 316 -8.08 -16.25 6.66
N TYR A 317 -7.11 -15.51 6.10
CA TYR A 317 -5.75 -15.44 6.64
C TYR A 317 -5.75 -15.01 8.12
N TYR A 318 -6.48 -13.95 8.47
CA TYR A 318 -6.56 -13.45 9.84
C TYR A 318 -7.28 -14.44 10.78
N HIS A 319 -8.41 -15.01 10.36
CA HIS A 319 -9.14 -16.00 11.16
C HIS A 319 -8.26 -17.19 11.57
N ASP A 320 -7.49 -17.74 10.63
CA ASP A 320 -6.64 -18.91 10.88
C ASP A 320 -5.27 -18.55 11.48
N PHE A 321 -4.96 -17.26 11.63
CA PHE A 321 -3.59 -16.78 11.87
C PHE A 321 -2.96 -17.40 13.12
N ASN A 322 -3.70 -17.45 14.23
CA ASN A 322 -3.18 -17.99 15.49
C ASN A 322 -2.86 -19.50 15.42
N SER A 323 -3.51 -20.25 14.52
CA SER A 323 -3.20 -21.67 14.30
C SER A 323 -1.82 -21.89 13.66
N PHE A 324 -1.31 -20.89 12.94
CA PHE A 324 0.01 -20.96 12.28
C PHE A 324 1.08 -20.21 13.06
N TYR A 325 0.73 -19.08 13.67
CA TYR A 325 1.65 -18.08 14.20
C TYR A 325 1.24 -17.61 15.60
N ASP A 326 1.54 -18.46 16.60
CA ASP A 326 1.12 -18.22 17.98
C ASP A 326 1.60 -16.86 18.52
N GLY A 327 0.63 -16.10 19.03
CA GLY A 327 0.87 -14.84 19.70
C GLY A 327 1.25 -13.68 18.77
N LEU A 328 1.17 -13.81 17.45
CA LEU A 328 1.62 -12.77 16.51
C LEU A 328 0.47 -11.91 15.94
N GLU A 329 -0.73 -12.02 16.52
CA GLU A 329 -1.93 -11.24 16.16
C GLU A 329 -1.81 -9.77 16.59
N ASN A 330 -0.89 -9.04 15.96
CA ASN A 330 -0.60 -7.66 16.27
C ASN A 330 -1.61 -6.68 15.65
N PHE A 331 -1.51 -5.40 16.02
CA PHE A 331 -2.40 -4.34 15.52
C PHE A 331 -2.42 -4.23 13.99
N VAL A 332 -1.29 -4.42 13.32
CA VAL A 332 -1.22 -4.31 11.86
C VAL A 332 -1.95 -5.45 11.17
N LEU A 333 -1.90 -6.66 11.73
CA LEU A 333 -2.75 -7.76 11.23
C LEU A 333 -4.23 -7.36 11.31
N HIS A 334 -4.65 -6.75 12.42
CA HIS A 334 -6.01 -6.23 12.55
C HIS A 334 -6.33 -5.14 11.53
N LEU A 335 -5.42 -4.21 11.25
CA LEU A 335 -5.64 -3.15 10.25
C LEU A 335 -5.99 -3.70 8.86
N HIS A 336 -5.48 -4.89 8.52
CA HIS A 336 -5.80 -5.53 7.24
C HIS A 336 -7.29 -5.88 7.08
N SER A 337 -8.05 -6.05 8.18
CA SER A 337 -9.51 -6.29 8.08
C SER A 337 -10.29 -5.06 7.59
N HIS A 338 -9.65 -3.88 7.59
CA HIS A 338 -10.23 -2.63 7.07
C HIS A 338 -9.80 -2.33 5.64
N TYR A 339 -9.03 -3.21 4.98
CA TYR A 339 -8.45 -2.92 3.65
C TYR A 339 -9.48 -2.86 2.54
N GLN A 340 -10.57 -3.61 2.65
CA GLN A 340 -11.66 -3.54 1.68
C GLN A 340 -12.31 -2.15 1.64
N SER A 341 -12.58 -1.56 2.81
CA SER A 341 -13.19 -0.22 2.87
C SER A 341 -12.23 0.85 2.36
N GLN A 342 -10.93 0.72 2.68
CA GLN A 342 -9.88 1.58 2.14
C GLN A 342 -9.79 1.51 0.62
N TYR A 343 -9.79 0.29 0.05
CA TYR A 343 -9.74 0.10 -1.39
C TYR A 343 -10.99 0.67 -2.08
N ARG A 344 -12.18 0.47 -1.51
CA ARG A 344 -13.43 0.98 -2.08
C ARG A 344 -13.51 2.51 -2.05
N MET A 345 -12.95 3.16 -1.03
CA MET A 345 -12.95 4.62 -0.92
C MET A 345 -11.86 5.29 -1.76
N TYR A 346 -10.65 4.72 -1.77
CA TYR A 346 -9.46 5.40 -2.27
C TYR A 346 -8.83 4.71 -3.50
N GLY A 347 -9.29 3.51 -3.85
CA GLY A 347 -8.77 2.72 -4.95
C GLY A 347 -7.55 1.89 -4.57
N THR A 348 -6.69 1.67 -5.55
CA THR A 348 -5.57 0.71 -5.45
C THR A 348 -4.42 1.20 -4.56
N PHE A 349 -3.81 0.29 -3.80
CA PHE A 349 -2.68 0.61 -2.92
C PHE A 349 -1.39 0.94 -3.68
N SER A 350 -1.32 0.73 -5.00
CA SER A 350 -0.21 1.26 -5.78
C SER A 350 -0.18 2.79 -5.79
N HIS A 351 -1.32 3.44 -5.54
CA HIS A 351 -1.45 4.90 -5.48
C HIS A 351 -1.63 5.42 -4.05
N LEU A 352 -1.76 4.52 -3.06
CA LEU A 352 -2.02 4.85 -1.66
C LEU A 352 -0.84 4.37 -0.82
N GLY A 353 0.00 5.31 -0.41
CA GLY A 353 1.12 5.04 0.50
C GLY A 353 2.23 6.08 0.39
N SER A 354 3.05 6.15 1.42
CA SER A 354 4.10 7.18 1.55
C SER A 354 5.41 6.85 0.80
N PHE A 355 5.37 5.98 -0.24
CA PHE A 355 6.55 5.62 -1.05
C PHE A 355 7.26 6.85 -1.64
N GLY A 356 6.50 7.87 -2.06
CA GLY A 356 7.03 9.13 -2.58
C GLY A 356 7.77 9.94 -1.52
N GLN A 357 7.22 10.05 -0.31
CA GLN A 357 7.79 10.81 0.81
C GLN A 357 9.10 10.17 1.32
N GLU A 358 9.16 8.83 1.40
CA GLU A 358 10.39 8.10 1.77
C GLU A 358 11.51 8.27 0.73
N SER A 359 11.14 8.33 -0.56
CA SER A 359 12.09 8.55 -1.64
C SER A 359 12.71 9.95 -1.56
N TYR A 360 11.94 10.96 -1.13
CA TYR A 360 12.40 12.35 -0.98
C TYR A 360 13.33 12.57 0.22
N ARG A 361 13.09 11.89 1.36
CA ARG A 361 13.99 11.97 2.54
C ARG A 361 15.42 11.50 2.23
N LEU A 362 15.59 10.54 1.34
CA LEU A 362 16.91 10.03 0.93
C LEU A 362 17.74 11.06 0.16
N TYR A 363 17.11 12.00 -0.55
CA TYR A 363 17.82 13.06 -1.28
C TYR A 363 18.31 14.19 -0.36
N ARG A 364 17.62 14.48 0.75
CA ARG A 364 18.01 15.54 1.70
C ARG A 364 19.06 15.12 2.74
N PHE A 365 19.26 13.82 2.97
CA PHE A 365 20.21 13.31 3.97
C PHE A 365 21.44 12.62 3.39
N GLN A 366 21.79 12.84 2.12
CA GLN A 366 23.17 12.65 1.68
C GLN A 366 23.97 13.93 1.98
N PRO A 367 24.79 13.98 3.06
CA PRO A 367 25.77 15.04 3.17
C PRO A 367 26.71 14.89 1.97
N ASN A 368 26.75 15.92 1.12
CA ASN A 368 27.76 16.18 0.08
C ASN A 368 28.77 15.05 -0.14
N ARG A 369 28.39 14.02 -0.91
CA ARG A 369 29.39 13.27 -1.67
C ARG A 369 29.46 13.89 -3.05
N TYR A 370 30.28 14.94 -3.13
CA TYR A 370 30.94 15.31 -4.37
C TYR A 370 31.70 14.07 -4.85
N TYR A 371 31.11 13.29 -5.75
CA TYR A 371 31.87 12.38 -6.59
C TYR A 371 32.46 13.25 -7.71
N ALA A 372 33.72 13.64 -7.53
CA ALA A 372 34.55 14.07 -8.64
C ALA A 372 34.70 12.88 -9.61
N PRO A 373 34.61 13.10 -10.93
CA PRO A 373 34.69 12.03 -11.90
C PRO A 373 36.14 11.57 -12.07
N ARG A 374 36.40 10.28 -11.84
CA ARG A 374 37.35 9.46 -12.62
C ARG A 374 36.86 8.02 -12.66
#